data_AF-A0A285US72-F1
#
_entry.id   AF-A0A285US72-F1
#
_cell.length_a   1.000
_cell.length_b   1.000
_cell.length_c   1.000
_cell.angle_alpha   90.00
_cell.angle_beta   90.00
_cell.angle_gamma   90.00
#
_symmetry.space_group_name_H-M   'P 1'
#
loop_
_entity.id
_entity.type
_entity.pdbx_description
1 polymer ?
#
loop_
_entity_poly.entity_id
_entity_poly.type
_entity_poly.pdbx_seq_one_letter_code
_entity_poly.pdbx_strand_id
1 'polypeptide(L)' 'MSVHQRREPSAQDEAAEILRLHDGNALEALRTLIAERDAVEERLAIAVIAMGRGFTRGWRP' A
#
# COMPACT_ATOMS: atom_id res chain seq x y z
N MET A 1 -28.25 -15.04 -1.26
CA MET A 1 -27.54 -13.75 -1.38
C MET A 1 -26.07 -14.07 -1.58
N SER A 2 -25.58 -13.96 -2.82
CA SER A 2 -24.21 -14.32 -3.18
C SER A 2 -23.23 -13.31 -2.59
N VAL A 3 -22.44 -13.76 -1.62
CA VAL A 3 -21.33 -13.00 -1.06
C VAL A 3 -20.35 -12.78 -2.21
N HIS A 4 -20.08 -11.52 -2.53
CA HIS A 4 -19.08 -11.14 -3.51
C HIS A 4 -17.75 -11.78 -3.13
N GLN A 5 -17.39 -12.85 -3.84
CA GLN A 5 -16.05 -13.40 -3.81
C GLN A 5 -15.17 -12.35 -4.45
N ARG A 6 -14.56 -11.49 -3.63
CA ARG A 6 -13.42 -10.68 -4.04
C ARG A 6 -12.41 -11.69 -4.56
N ARG A 7 -12.27 -11.77 -5.88
CA ARG A 7 -11.16 -12.45 -6.51
C ARG A 7 -9.95 -11.65 -6.03
N GLU A 8 -9.26 -12.15 -4.99
CA GLU A 8 -7.93 -11.66 -4.68
C GLU A 8 -7.12 -11.92 -5.95
N PRO A 9 -6.68 -10.87 -6.68
CA PRO A 9 -5.76 -11.10 -7.77
C PRO A 9 -4.56 -11.82 -7.17
N SER A 10 -4.07 -12.84 -7.86
CA SER A 10 -2.82 -13.43 -7.40
C SER A 10 -1.76 -12.33 -7.42
N ALA A 11 -0.78 -12.35 -6.51
CA ALA A 11 0.28 -11.33 -6.50
C ALA A 11 1.03 -11.22 -7.85
N GLN A 12 0.95 -12.26 -8.69
CA GLN A 12 1.44 -12.27 -10.06
C GLN A 12 0.57 -11.42 -11.01
N ASP A 13 -0.76 -11.39 -10.81
CA ASP A 13 -1.69 -10.61 -11.62
C ASP A 13 -1.54 -9.10 -11.35
N GLU A 14 -1.37 -8.69 -10.09
CA GLU A 14 -1.13 -7.29 -9.74
C GLU A 14 0.19 -6.76 -10.30
N ALA A 15 1.28 -7.53 -10.19
CA ALA A 15 2.57 -7.11 -10.73
C ALA A 15 2.52 -6.95 -12.27
N ALA A 16 1.80 -7.84 -12.97
CA ALA A 16 1.61 -7.75 -14.41
C ALA A 16 0.76 -6.52 -14.80
N GLU A 17 -0.26 -6.21 -14.00
CA GLU A 17 -1.10 -5.01 -14.20
C GLU A 17 -0.31 -3.71 -13.97
N ILE A 18 0.49 -3.64 -12.91
CA ILE A 18 1.38 -2.51 -12.63
C ILE A 18 2.37 -2.33 -13.78
N LEU A 19 2.99 -3.42 -14.25
CA LEU A 19 3.93 -3.33 -15.36
C LEU A 19 3.25 -2.83 -16.65
N ARG A 20 2.00 -3.24 -16.90
CA ARG A 20 1.18 -2.77 -18.02
C ARG A 20 0.84 -1.28 -17.90
N LEU A 21 0.51 -0.79 -16.70
CA LEU A 21 0.26 0.64 -16.42
C LEU A 21 1.47 1.53 -16.74
N HIS A 22 2.68 0.96 -16.68
CA HIS A 22 3.93 1.63 -17.01
C HIS A 22 4.48 1.26 -18.40
N ASP A 23 3.63 0.79 -19.33
CA ASP A 23 4.04 0.43 -20.70
C ASP A 23 5.20 -0.57 -20.77
N GLY A 24 5.30 -1.48 -19.79
CA GLY A 24 6.41 -2.43 -19.70
C GLY A 24 7.68 -1.87 -19.06
N ASN A 25 7.71 -0.60 -18.65
CA ASN A 25 8.84 0.03 -17.99
C ASN A 25 8.92 -0.38 -16.50
N ALA A 26 9.61 -1.49 -16.25
CA ALA A 26 9.76 -2.04 -14.89
C ALA A 26 10.45 -1.07 -13.90
N LEU A 27 11.34 -0.20 -14.39
CA LEU A 27 12.06 0.72 -13.51
C LEU A 27 11.16 1.86 -13.03
N GLU A 28 10.33 2.41 -13.92
CA GLU A 28 9.31 3.41 -13.55
C GLU A 28 8.22 2.82 -12.63
N ALA A 29 7.82 1.57 -12.89
CA ALA A 29 6.91 0.84 -12.00
C ALA A 29 7.48 0.69 -10.58
N LEU A 30 8.73 0.26 -10.45
CA LEU A 30 9.40 0.13 -9.15
C LEU A 30 9.57 1.47 -8.44
N ARG A 31 9.93 2.53 -9.18
CA ARG A 31 10.02 3.89 -8.62
C ARG A 31 8.70 4.36 -8.05
N THR A 32 7.60 4.08 -8.77
CA THR A 32 6.24 4.41 -8.34
C THR A 32 5.86 3.67 -7.06
N LEU A 33 6.10 2.35 -7.02
CA LEU A 33 5.82 1.54 -5.81
C LEU A 33 6.65 1.98 -4.59
N ILE A 34 7.91 2.37 -4.78
CA ILE A 34 8.74 2.91 -3.71
C ILE A 34 8.16 4.23 -3.19
N ALA A 35 7.76 5.13 -4.09
CA ALA A 35 7.16 6.40 -3.70
C ALA A 35 5.81 6.22 -2.97
N GLU A 36 5.00 5.25 -3.40
CA GLU A 36 3.74 4.90 -2.71
C GLU A 36 4.00 4.33 -1.32
N ARG A 37 5.01 3.45 -1.17
CA ARG A 37 5.44 2.93 0.13
C ARG A 37 5.85 4.07 1.07
N ASP A 38 6.70 4.97 0.60
CA ASP A 38 7.18 6.11 1.38
C ASP A 38 6.00 7.00 1.83
N ALA A 39 5.03 7.25 0.95
CA ALA A 39 3.84 8.02 1.28
C ALA A 39 2.93 7.33 2.33
N VAL A 40 2.83 6.00 2.28
CA VAL A 40 2.09 5.22 3.30
C VAL A 40 2.82 5.26 4.64
N GLU A 41 4.13 5.10 4.64
CA GLU A 41 4.97 5.20 5.84
C GLU A 41 4.87 6.60 6.49
N GLU A 42 4.89 7.66 5.68
CA GLU A 42 4.69 9.03 6.14
C GLU A 42 3.31 9.22 6.79
N ARG A 43 2.23 8.77 6.12
CA ARG A 43 0.87 8.84 6.67
C ARG A 43 0.73 8.06 7.96
N LEU A 44 1.39 6.89 8.06
CA LEU A 44 1.43 6.10 9.28
C LEU A 44 2.16 6.86 10.40
N ALA A 45 3.31 7.47 10.12
CA ALA A 45 4.03 8.27 11.09
C ALA A 45 3.19 9.45 11.61
N ILE A 46 2.49 10.15 10.70
CA ILE A 46 1.57 11.24 11.05
C ILE A 46 0.43 10.71 11.93
N ALA A 47 -0.20 9.59 11.55
CA ALA A 47 -1.26 8.98 12.33
C ALA A 47 -0.78 8.58 13.73
N VAL A 48 0.39 7.96 13.84
CA VAL A 48 1.02 7.59 15.12
C VAL A 48 1.27 8.83 15.98
N ILE A 49 1.77 9.93 15.42
CA ILE A 49 1.97 11.19 16.13
C ILE A 49 0.63 11.79 16.59
N ALA A 50 -0.38 11.79 15.71
CA ALA A 50 -1.73 12.27 16.02
C ALA A 50 -2.41 11.46 17.13
N MET A 51 -2.21 10.14 17.13
CA MET A 51 -2.68 9.24 18.20
C MET A 51 -1.82 9.36 19.48
N GLY A 52 -0.56 9.80 19.34
CA GLY A 52 0.50 9.82 20.37
C GLY A 52 0.48 10.96 21.39
N ARG A 53 -0.55 11.82 21.42
CA ARG A 53 -0.78 12.77 22.54
C ARG A 53 -1.97 12.43 23.43
N GLY A 54 -2.77 11.40 23.12
CA GLY A 54 -3.94 11.05 23.93
C GLY A 54 -4.39 9.58 23.93
N PHE A 55 -3.95 8.73 22.99
CA PHE A 55 -4.49 7.37 22.83
C PHE A 55 -3.48 6.22 22.99
N THR A 56 -2.18 6.49 23.21
CA THR A 56 -1.13 5.46 23.30
C THR A 56 -0.99 4.78 24.67
N ARG A 57 -2.10 4.39 25.32
CA ARG A 57 -2.04 3.26 26.27
C ARG A 57 -2.19 1.94 25.51
N GLY A 58 -1.10 1.50 24.85
CA GLY A 58 -0.91 0.07 24.57
C GLY A 58 -0.65 -0.38 23.13
N TRP A 59 -0.52 0.49 22.14
CA TRP A 59 -0.18 0.04 20.79
C TRP A 59 1.35 0.01 20.57
N ARG A 60 1.86 -1.16 20.17
CA ARG A 60 3.26 -1.39 19.77
C ARG A 60 3.30 -1.65 18.25
N PRO A 61 4.29 -1.09 17.54
CA PRO A 61 4.44 -1.21 16.10
C PRO A 61 4.64 -2.67 15.65
#